data_AF-A0A4S3J071-F1
#
_entry.id   AF-A0A4S3J071-F1
#
_cell.length_a   1.000
_cell.length_b   1.000
_cell.length_c   1.000
_cell.angle_alpha   90.00
_cell.angle_beta   90.00
_cell.angle_gamma   90.00
#
_symmetry.space_group_name_H-M   'P 1'
#
loop_
_entity.id
_entity.type
_entity.pdbx_description
1 polymer ?
#
loop_
_entity_poly.entity_id
_entity_poly.type
_entity_poly.pdbx_seq_one_letter_code
_entity_poly.pdbx_strand_id
1 'polypeptide(L)'
;MVRDIQNMRADAALATSLALAFADTWDQTTRSCIQHLRGAKALVSQVVGFGLQNGLCGADLERVRFLYNTWLYMDVIARLTSQEDCGSPEIDLSILQLPNDAVHEIDPLMGCATTLFPLIDRVARLIQRVRKTDSNSVSLVSQAIELKRLVEQWEPPEWFEPPEDPTSEVQHSIQTAHAYRWATLLYLHQAVPEMPSEPASELAKRVLILLATVPPSSRTTIIQMFPLLAAGCEADQEEDRQWVSNRWTAIQTRVMLGSIDRCIDVVREVWTRRDAFEAEKQRRQARTAGRSNSHAIPRDMGRDPLSFSGSILGERPSNYNNNNIYDKDPRRRSIAEERAVPSRASAGNHQRSLTASPLENIEFEKTVRGSLHWVNVMQEWGWEGKRLWFLPCLDDD
;
A
#
# COMPACT_ATOMS: atom_id res chain seq x y z
N MET A 1 3.34 14.55 42.78
CA MET A 1 3.02 14.09 41.41
C MET A 1 1.53 13.77 41.22
N VAL A 2 1.00 12.63 41.70
CA VAL A 2 -0.38 12.18 41.33
C VAL A 2 -1.50 13.16 41.75
N ARG A 3 -1.34 13.91 42.85
CA ARG A 3 -2.31 14.93 43.27
C ARG A 3 -2.24 16.24 42.48
N ASP A 4 -1.10 16.54 41.85
CA ASP A 4 -0.85 17.84 41.22
C ASP A 4 -1.46 17.90 39.81
N ILE A 5 -1.53 16.74 39.13
CA ILE A 5 -2.20 16.58 37.82
C ILE A 5 -3.69 16.94 37.90
N GLN A 6 -4.35 16.76 39.06
CA GLN A 6 -5.77 17.10 39.24
C GLN A 6 -6.06 18.62 39.20
N ASN A 7 -5.03 19.46 39.34
CA ASN A 7 -5.14 20.93 39.22
C ASN A 7 -4.59 21.46 37.87
N MET A 8 -4.17 20.59 36.95
CA MET A 8 -3.56 20.98 35.68
C MET A 8 -4.63 21.29 34.61
N ARG A 9 -4.48 22.40 33.88
CA ARG A 9 -5.35 22.72 32.73
C ARG A 9 -5.21 21.60 31.69
N ALA A 10 -6.33 21.12 31.12
CA ALA A 10 -6.35 19.88 30.34
C ALA A 10 -5.49 19.95 29.06
N ASP A 11 -5.32 21.14 28.45
CA ASP A 11 -4.43 21.37 27.31
C ASP A 11 -2.95 21.32 27.71
N ALA A 12 -2.58 21.85 28.87
CA ALA A 12 -1.22 21.70 29.42
C ALA A 12 -0.90 20.23 29.78
N ALA A 13 -1.87 19.48 30.32
CA ALA A 13 -1.72 18.06 30.57
C ALA A 13 -1.60 17.24 29.27
N LEU A 14 -2.35 17.61 28.23
CA LEU A 14 -2.26 17.04 26.88
C LEU A 14 -0.91 17.32 26.24
N ALA A 15 -0.45 18.59 26.25
CA ALA A 15 0.87 18.98 25.76
C ALA A 15 2.00 18.20 26.46
N THR A 16 1.92 18.07 27.79
CA THR A 16 2.87 17.26 28.58
C THR A 16 2.84 15.78 28.17
N SER A 17 1.65 15.22 27.94
CA SER A 17 1.48 13.81 27.54
C SER A 17 2.02 13.55 26.13
N LEU A 18 1.89 14.52 25.22
CA LEU A 18 2.46 14.46 23.88
C LEU A 18 3.97 14.63 23.90
N ALA A 19 4.52 15.60 24.64
CA ALA A 19 5.96 15.79 24.80
C ALA A 19 6.66 14.53 25.37
N LEU A 20 6.03 13.85 26.34
CA LEU A 20 6.50 12.54 26.83
C LEU A 20 6.43 11.46 25.73
N ALA A 21 5.36 11.41 24.94
CA ALA A 21 5.25 10.47 23.83
C ALA A 21 6.30 10.72 22.71
N PHE A 22 6.71 11.98 22.48
CA PHE A 22 7.84 12.35 21.62
C PHE A 22 9.17 11.87 22.20
N ALA A 23 9.49 12.23 23.45
CA ALA A 23 10.73 11.85 24.12
C ALA A 23 10.95 10.32 24.18
N ASP A 24 9.87 9.55 24.38
CA ASP A 24 9.85 8.08 24.33
C ASP A 24 10.26 7.50 22.96
N THR A 25 10.28 8.29 21.87
CA THR A 25 10.79 7.84 20.56
C THR A 25 12.30 7.97 20.43
N TRP A 26 12.89 8.93 21.15
CA TRP A 26 14.31 9.24 21.12
C TRP A 26 15.11 8.23 21.95
N ASP A 27 14.55 7.76 23.08
CA ASP A 27 15.17 6.71 23.88
C ASP A 27 15.15 5.34 23.17
N GLN A 28 16.27 4.64 23.24
CA GLN A 28 16.38 3.30 22.72
C GLN A 28 15.78 2.23 23.64
N THR A 29 15.67 2.50 24.95
CA THR A 29 15.30 1.49 25.96
C THR A 29 13.80 1.43 26.29
N THR A 30 13.13 2.58 26.26
CA THR A 30 11.73 2.76 26.70
C THR A 30 10.72 2.24 25.67
N ARG A 31 9.51 1.91 26.15
CA ARG A 31 8.42 1.26 25.39
C ARG A 31 7.02 1.78 25.75
N SER A 32 6.93 2.90 26.46
CA SER A 32 5.66 3.48 26.96
C SER A 32 4.97 4.43 25.98
N CYS A 33 5.57 4.73 24.83
CA CYS A 33 5.08 5.66 23.82
C CYS A 33 3.57 5.52 23.50
N ILE A 34 3.10 4.29 23.22
CA ILE A 34 1.67 3.99 22.99
C ILE A 34 0.81 4.19 24.25
N GLN A 35 1.35 3.96 25.45
CA GLN A 35 0.65 4.22 26.72
C GLN A 35 0.47 5.74 26.95
N HIS A 36 1.47 6.56 26.61
CA HIS A 36 1.37 8.01 26.63
C HIS A 36 0.32 8.53 25.62
N LEU A 37 0.26 7.97 24.40
CA LEU A 37 -0.82 8.28 23.45
C LEU A 37 -2.22 7.90 23.95
N ARG A 38 -2.35 6.74 24.61
CA ARG A 38 -3.61 6.28 25.23
C ARG A 38 -4.06 7.23 26.34
N GLY A 39 -3.13 7.78 27.11
CA GLY A 39 -3.39 8.85 28.08
C GLY A 39 -3.79 10.16 27.42
N ALA A 40 -3.00 10.63 26.45
CA ALA A 40 -3.23 11.86 25.70
C ALA A 40 -4.62 11.89 25.04
N LYS A 41 -5.05 10.80 24.43
CA LYS A 41 -6.39 10.62 23.84
C LYS A 41 -7.53 10.98 24.79
N ALA A 42 -7.45 10.56 26.06
CA ALA A 42 -8.48 10.87 27.05
C ALA A 42 -8.52 12.38 27.39
N LEU A 43 -7.36 13.04 27.34
CA LEU A 43 -7.23 14.49 27.49
C LEU A 43 -7.70 15.24 26.24
N VAL A 44 -7.45 14.73 25.02
CA VAL A 44 -8.02 15.29 23.77
C VAL A 44 -9.54 15.36 23.84
N SER A 45 -10.21 14.26 24.21
CA SER A 45 -11.68 14.27 24.34
C SER A 45 -12.19 15.27 25.37
N GLN A 46 -11.43 15.54 26.44
CA GLN A 46 -11.76 16.58 27.42
C GLN A 46 -11.52 17.99 26.88
N VAL A 47 -10.36 18.24 26.27
CA VAL A 47 -9.97 19.55 25.71
C VAL A 47 -10.94 19.99 24.61
N VAL A 48 -11.23 19.09 23.65
CA VAL A 48 -12.21 19.35 22.58
C VAL A 48 -13.62 19.51 23.16
N GLY A 49 -14.01 18.68 24.13
CA GLY A 49 -15.32 18.75 24.80
C GLY A 49 -15.55 20.06 25.59
N PHE A 50 -14.55 20.53 26.34
CA PHE A 50 -14.60 21.83 27.01
C PHE A 50 -14.56 22.98 26.00
N GLY A 51 -13.82 22.83 24.90
CA GLY A 51 -13.78 23.83 23.82
C GLY A 51 -15.14 24.03 23.13
N LEU A 52 -15.83 22.92 22.84
CA LEU A 52 -17.21 22.89 22.33
C LEU A 52 -18.21 23.59 23.28
N GLN A 53 -18.02 23.46 24.59
CA GLN A 53 -18.94 24.02 25.60
C GLN A 53 -18.69 25.50 25.88
N ASN A 54 -17.43 25.94 25.88
CA ASN A 54 -17.05 27.29 26.27
C ASN A 54 -16.90 28.28 25.10
N GLY A 55 -16.86 27.81 23.85
CA GLY A 55 -16.68 28.64 22.66
C GLY A 55 -15.25 29.14 22.49
N LEU A 56 -14.35 28.26 22.02
CA LEU A 56 -12.97 28.64 21.68
C LEU A 56 -12.93 29.74 20.62
N CYS A 57 -11.96 30.66 20.74
CA CYS A 57 -11.73 31.75 19.80
C CYS A 57 -10.23 32.09 19.72
N GLY A 58 -9.73 32.43 18.53
CA GLY A 58 -8.34 32.79 18.26
C GLY A 58 -7.31 31.78 18.80
N ALA A 59 -6.27 32.28 19.47
CA ALA A 59 -5.15 31.52 20.00
C ALA A 59 -5.49 30.34 20.95
N ASP A 60 -6.69 30.30 21.55
CA ASP A 60 -7.15 29.12 22.30
C ASP A 60 -7.70 28.01 21.37
N LEU A 61 -8.27 28.36 20.21
CA LEU A 61 -8.66 27.40 19.16
C LEU A 61 -7.44 26.87 18.40
N GLU A 62 -6.51 27.75 18.01
CA GLU A 62 -5.26 27.39 17.30
C GLU A 62 -4.42 26.40 18.12
N ARG A 63 -4.27 26.63 19.44
CA ARG A 63 -3.55 25.71 20.33
C ARG A 63 -4.24 24.35 20.45
N VAL A 64 -5.57 24.32 20.52
CA VAL A 64 -6.34 23.06 20.54
C VAL A 64 -6.23 22.33 19.21
N ARG A 65 -6.26 23.04 18.07
CA ARG A 65 -6.00 22.50 16.73
C ARG A 65 -4.60 21.88 16.66
N PHE A 66 -3.55 22.60 17.08
CA PHE A 66 -2.17 22.11 17.10
C PHE A 66 -2.01 20.84 17.97
N LEU A 67 -2.52 20.84 19.20
CA LEU A 67 -2.43 19.68 20.10
C LEU A 67 -3.25 18.49 19.59
N TYR A 68 -4.42 18.74 18.99
CA TYR A 68 -5.22 17.72 18.34
C TYR A 68 -4.51 17.11 17.13
N ASN A 69 -4.01 17.95 16.21
CA ASN A 69 -3.27 17.53 15.01
C ASN A 69 -2.04 16.70 15.38
N THR A 70 -1.28 17.17 16.37
CA THR A 70 -0.13 16.45 16.94
C THR A 70 -0.54 15.07 17.46
N TRP A 71 -1.62 14.97 18.23
CA TRP A 71 -2.15 13.68 18.70
C TRP A 71 -2.66 12.78 17.56
N LEU A 72 -3.34 13.35 16.57
CA LEU A 72 -3.88 12.61 15.41
C LEU A 72 -2.76 11.98 14.59
N TYR A 73 -1.74 12.76 14.22
CA TYR A 73 -0.55 12.27 13.52
C TYR A 73 0.04 11.07 14.27
N MET A 74 0.24 11.23 15.59
CA MET A 74 0.78 10.22 16.47
C MET A 74 -0.06 8.92 16.50
N ASP A 75 -1.37 9.00 16.80
CA ASP A 75 -2.23 7.82 16.87
C ASP A 75 -2.34 7.11 15.51
N VAL A 76 -2.40 7.85 14.40
CA VAL A 76 -2.37 7.30 13.03
C VAL A 76 -1.06 6.58 12.74
N ILE A 77 0.10 7.20 13.01
CA ILE A 77 1.40 6.58 12.78
C ILE A 77 1.59 5.32 13.63
N ALA A 78 1.19 5.32 14.90
CA ALA A 78 1.17 4.10 15.72
C ALA A 78 0.26 3.03 15.12
N ARG A 79 -0.93 3.41 14.64
CA ARG A 79 -1.94 2.48 14.10
C ARG A 79 -1.52 1.85 12.78
N LEU A 80 -0.86 2.60 11.91
CA LEU A 80 -0.26 2.09 10.66
C LEU A 80 0.84 1.06 10.94
N THR A 81 1.54 1.19 12.08
CA THR A 81 2.73 0.40 12.47
C THR A 81 2.49 -0.53 13.67
N SER A 82 1.24 -0.94 13.96
CA SER A 82 0.90 -1.83 15.08
C SER A 82 -0.38 -2.67 14.89
N GLN A 83 -0.39 -3.90 15.41
CA GLN A 83 -1.61 -4.70 15.61
C GLN A 83 -2.50 -4.22 16.77
N GLU A 84 -1.94 -3.49 17.75
CA GLU A 84 -2.65 -3.24 19.01
C GLU A 84 -3.93 -2.42 18.79
N ASP A 85 -5.05 -2.92 19.29
CA ASP A 85 -6.33 -2.24 19.19
C ASP A 85 -6.39 -1.06 20.17
N CYS A 86 -5.95 0.11 19.73
CA CYS A 86 -6.32 1.37 20.38
C CYS A 86 -7.79 1.67 20.05
N GLY A 87 -8.70 0.85 20.61
CA GLY A 87 -10.14 0.96 20.43
C GLY A 87 -10.62 2.33 20.90
N SER A 88 -11.36 3.04 20.06
CA SER A 88 -11.85 4.38 20.34
C SER A 88 -13.21 4.63 19.69
N PRO A 89 -14.08 5.44 20.31
CA PRO A 89 -15.09 6.16 19.54
C PRO A 89 -14.39 7.11 18.55
N GLU A 90 -15.10 7.51 17.50
CA GLU A 90 -14.75 8.69 16.72
C GLU A 90 -14.99 9.94 17.60
N ILE A 91 -14.09 10.92 17.54
CA ILE A 91 -14.27 12.22 18.17
C ILE A 91 -14.92 13.13 17.12
N ASP A 92 -15.96 13.89 17.47
CA ASP A 92 -16.47 14.93 16.58
C ASP A 92 -15.53 16.13 16.58
N LEU A 93 -15.15 16.56 15.39
CA LEU A 93 -14.04 17.46 15.11
C LEU A 93 -14.44 18.58 14.13
N SER A 94 -15.73 18.71 13.84
CA SER A 94 -16.26 19.70 12.88
C SER A 94 -15.90 21.15 13.27
N ILE A 95 -15.59 21.42 14.54
CA ILE A 95 -15.12 22.73 15.03
C ILE A 95 -13.62 23.00 14.80
N LEU A 96 -12.81 21.99 14.47
CA LEU A 96 -11.38 22.15 14.16
C LEU A 96 -11.12 22.16 12.65
N GLN A 97 -12.15 21.88 11.84
CA GLN A 97 -12.10 21.92 10.38
C GLN A 97 -12.28 23.36 9.89
N LEU A 98 -11.22 23.91 9.30
CA LEU A 98 -11.26 25.21 8.63
C LEU A 98 -11.85 25.02 7.21
N PRO A 99 -12.67 25.96 6.68
CA PRO A 99 -13.23 25.86 5.33
C PRO A 99 -12.17 25.73 4.23
N ASN A 100 -12.50 25.06 3.12
CA ASN A 100 -11.55 24.82 2.01
C ASN A 100 -11.11 26.11 1.28
N ASP A 101 -11.94 27.16 1.34
CA ASP A 101 -11.73 28.49 0.78
C ASP A 101 -11.02 29.47 1.72
N ALA A 102 -10.78 29.06 2.98
CA ALA A 102 -9.89 29.79 3.89
C ALA A 102 -8.42 29.55 3.53
N VAL A 103 -7.52 30.36 4.10
CA VAL A 103 -6.06 30.11 4.03
C VAL A 103 -5.66 29.18 5.17
N HIS A 104 -4.89 28.13 4.86
CA HIS A 104 -4.45 27.11 5.81
C HIS A 104 -2.97 27.26 6.15
N GLU A 105 -2.62 27.03 7.41
CA GLU A 105 -1.24 26.81 7.84
C GLU A 105 -0.73 25.44 7.33
N ILE A 106 0.57 25.34 7.02
CA ILE A 106 1.22 24.05 6.75
C ILE A 106 1.52 23.38 8.09
N ASP A 107 0.89 22.24 8.36
CA ASP A 107 1.08 21.51 9.60
C ASP A 107 2.50 20.90 9.69
N PRO A 108 3.22 21.00 10.83
CA PRO A 108 4.61 20.57 10.93
C PRO A 108 4.82 19.04 10.84
N LEU A 109 3.76 18.24 11.00
CA LEU A 109 3.81 16.76 10.96
C LEU A 109 3.04 16.18 9.78
N MET A 110 1.95 16.84 9.36
CA MET A 110 1.05 16.40 8.28
C MET A 110 1.23 17.19 6.98
N GLY A 111 1.91 18.34 7.00
CA GLY A 111 2.01 19.24 5.86
C GLY A 111 0.62 19.68 5.36
N CYS A 112 0.40 19.60 4.04
CA CYS A 112 -0.90 19.86 3.41
C CYS A 112 -1.91 18.69 3.55
N ALA A 113 -1.61 17.63 4.32
CA ALA A 113 -2.43 16.43 4.42
C ALA A 113 -3.34 16.38 5.68
N THR A 114 -3.48 17.49 6.43
CA THR A 114 -4.26 17.54 7.69
C THR A 114 -5.65 16.92 7.59
N THR A 115 -6.40 17.25 6.52
CA THR A 115 -7.75 16.73 6.29
C THR A 115 -7.79 15.30 5.73
N LEU A 116 -6.65 14.76 5.27
CA LEU A 116 -6.51 13.36 4.83
C LEU A 116 -6.33 12.41 6.02
N PHE A 117 -5.60 12.81 7.07
CA PHE A 117 -5.24 11.93 8.19
C PHE A 117 -6.44 11.24 8.89
N PRO A 118 -7.63 11.86 9.05
CA PRO A 118 -8.83 11.16 9.52
C PRO A 118 -9.31 10.02 8.60
N LEU A 119 -9.06 10.11 7.28
CA LEU A 119 -9.30 9.00 6.35
C LEU A 119 -8.22 7.92 6.49
N ILE A 120 -6.96 8.31 6.69
CA ILE A 120 -5.85 7.36 6.96
C ILE A 120 -6.12 6.57 8.24
N ASP A 121 -6.61 7.21 9.31
CA ASP A 121 -7.01 6.52 10.54
C ASP A 121 -8.10 5.47 10.28
N ARG A 122 -9.16 5.83 9.56
CA ARG A 122 -10.27 4.92 9.21
C ARG A 122 -9.80 3.76 8.34
N VAL A 123 -8.86 3.99 7.43
CA VAL A 123 -8.14 2.94 6.66
C VAL A 123 -7.31 2.06 7.59
N ALA A 124 -6.48 2.62 8.45
CA ALA A 124 -5.63 1.87 9.39
C ALA A 124 -6.48 1.00 10.35
N ARG A 125 -7.63 1.48 10.83
CA ARG A 125 -8.62 0.70 11.60
C ARG A 125 -9.26 -0.43 10.81
N LEU A 126 -9.43 -0.29 9.50
CA LEU A 126 -9.87 -1.40 8.64
C LEU A 126 -8.75 -2.43 8.50
N ILE A 127 -7.52 -1.99 8.24
CA ILE A 127 -6.34 -2.87 8.08
C ILE A 127 -6.04 -3.62 9.39
N GLN A 128 -6.15 -2.97 10.55
CA GLN A 128 -6.04 -3.63 11.86
C GLN A 128 -7.10 -4.72 12.08
N ARG A 129 -8.32 -4.58 11.53
CA ARG A 129 -9.35 -5.64 11.57
C ARG A 129 -9.04 -6.76 10.58
N VAL A 130 -8.62 -6.42 9.36
CA VAL A 130 -8.16 -7.37 8.33
C VAL A 130 -7.03 -8.27 8.85
N ARG A 131 -6.01 -7.71 9.51
CA ARG A 131 -4.89 -8.47 10.10
C ARG A 131 -5.31 -9.43 11.23
N LYS A 132 -6.54 -9.33 11.74
CA LYS A 132 -7.11 -10.16 12.82
C LYS A 132 -8.12 -11.21 12.31
N THR A 133 -8.38 -11.27 11.00
CA THR A 133 -9.24 -12.29 10.38
C THR A 133 -8.48 -13.09 9.35
N ASP A 134 -8.79 -14.38 9.21
CA ASP A 134 -8.15 -15.27 8.21
C ASP A 134 -8.50 -14.90 6.76
N SER A 135 -9.64 -14.22 6.56
CA SER A 135 -10.15 -13.79 5.26
C SER A 135 -10.91 -12.47 5.33
N ASN A 136 -11.13 -11.84 4.17
CA ASN A 136 -11.89 -10.59 4.05
C ASN A 136 -13.38 -10.90 3.81
N SER A 137 -14.24 -10.50 4.74
CA SER A 137 -15.70 -10.60 4.58
C SER A 137 -16.20 -9.58 3.56
N VAL A 138 -17.37 -9.85 2.94
CA VAL A 138 -18.04 -8.89 2.03
C VAL A 138 -18.25 -7.52 2.68
N SER A 139 -18.48 -7.47 4.00
CA SER A 139 -18.59 -6.23 4.76
C SER A 139 -17.26 -5.48 4.91
N LEU A 140 -16.12 -6.17 5.05
CA LEU A 140 -14.79 -5.54 5.04
C LEU A 140 -14.44 -5.03 3.63
N VAL A 141 -14.69 -5.82 2.58
CA VAL A 141 -14.45 -5.42 1.19
C VAL A 141 -15.30 -4.21 0.81
N SER A 142 -16.58 -4.19 1.19
CA SER A 142 -17.47 -3.04 0.96
C SER A 142 -17.01 -1.78 1.70
N GLN A 143 -16.53 -1.89 2.94
CA GLN A 143 -15.95 -0.75 3.67
C GLN A 143 -14.63 -0.28 3.05
N ALA A 144 -13.80 -1.18 2.53
CA ALA A 144 -12.57 -0.84 1.84
C ALA A 144 -12.84 -0.09 0.53
N ILE A 145 -13.81 -0.53 -0.28
CA ILE A 145 -14.21 0.17 -1.52
C ILE A 145 -14.70 1.60 -1.24
N GLU A 146 -15.48 1.80 -0.18
CA GLU A 146 -15.95 3.14 0.20
C GLU A 146 -14.82 4.03 0.75
N LEU A 147 -13.91 3.50 1.57
CA LEU A 147 -12.74 4.24 2.01
C LEU A 147 -11.78 4.56 0.85
N LYS A 148 -11.60 3.63 -0.09
CA LYS A 148 -10.84 3.85 -1.34
C LYS A 148 -11.44 5.02 -2.11
N ARG A 149 -12.77 5.02 -2.34
CA ARG A 149 -13.49 6.10 -3.03
C ARG A 149 -13.29 7.46 -2.35
N LEU A 150 -13.37 7.52 -1.01
CA LEU A 150 -13.16 8.76 -0.25
C LEU A 150 -11.71 9.27 -0.36
N VAL A 151 -10.72 8.39 -0.30
CA VAL A 151 -9.29 8.76 -0.44
C VAL A 151 -8.94 9.13 -1.90
N GLU A 152 -9.58 8.51 -2.90
CA GLU A 152 -9.44 8.87 -4.32
C GLU A 152 -10.08 10.21 -4.68
N GLN A 153 -11.08 10.65 -3.91
CA GLN A 153 -11.75 11.96 -4.05
C GLN A 153 -11.18 13.04 -3.12
N TRP A 154 -10.21 12.72 -2.26
CA TRP A 154 -9.57 13.70 -1.40
C TRP A 154 -8.57 14.57 -2.16
N GLU A 155 -8.69 15.88 -2.01
CA GLU A 155 -7.74 16.88 -2.51
C GLU A 155 -7.35 17.82 -1.34
N PRO A 156 -6.13 18.38 -1.34
CA PRO A 156 -5.72 19.37 -0.33
C PRO A 156 -6.55 20.66 -0.46
N PRO A 157 -6.63 21.47 0.61
CA PRO A 157 -7.10 22.87 0.53
C PRO A 157 -6.41 23.66 -0.58
N GLU A 158 -7.13 24.63 -1.17
CA GLU A 158 -6.61 25.43 -2.29
C GLU A 158 -5.52 26.42 -1.86
N TRP A 159 -5.64 27.00 -0.66
CA TRP A 159 -4.85 28.14 -0.22
C TRP A 159 -4.07 27.82 1.04
N PHE A 160 -2.75 27.96 0.97
CA PHE A 160 -1.82 27.77 2.08
C PHE A 160 -0.93 28.98 2.28
N GLU A 161 -0.55 29.26 3.52
CA GLU A 161 0.50 30.22 3.82
C GLU A 161 1.87 29.68 3.36
N PRO A 162 2.75 30.52 2.77
CA PRO A 162 4.12 30.11 2.44
C PRO A 162 4.90 29.69 3.70
N PRO A 163 5.70 28.62 3.65
CA PRO A 163 6.53 28.23 4.78
C PRO A 163 7.62 29.29 5.06
N GLU A 164 7.94 29.50 6.34
CA GLU A 164 9.01 30.42 6.77
C GLU A 164 10.41 29.93 6.38
N ASP A 165 10.58 28.61 6.23
CA ASP A 165 11.82 27.96 5.82
C ASP A 165 12.11 28.19 4.32
N PRO A 166 13.18 28.94 3.95
CA PRO A 166 13.51 29.25 2.57
C PRO A 166 14.02 28.03 1.76
N THR A 167 14.18 26.86 2.38
CA THR A 167 14.50 25.60 1.69
C THR A 167 13.26 24.79 1.30
N SER A 168 12.06 25.26 1.68
CA SER A 168 10.77 24.61 1.43
C SER A 168 9.81 25.51 0.64
N GLU A 169 8.90 24.88 -0.09
CA GLU A 169 7.80 25.52 -0.80
C GLU A 169 6.48 24.84 -0.43
N VAL A 170 5.37 25.57 -0.54
CA VAL A 170 4.01 24.99 -0.40
C VAL A 170 3.85 23.75 -1.28
N GLN A 171 4.41 23.79 -2.50
CA GLN A 171 4.37 22.69 -3.44
C GLN A 171 5.02 21.41 -2.89
N HIS A 172 6.08 21.49 -2.10
CA HIS A 172 6.71 20.30 -1.50
C HIS A 172 5.77 19.60 -0.51
N SER A 173 4.99 20.38 0.24
CA SER A 173 3.97 19.88 1.17
C SER A 173 2.76 19.28 0.43
N ILE A 174 2.33 19.89 -0.69
CA ILE A 174 1.26 19.35 -1.55
C ILE A 174 1.69 18.02 -2.19
N GLN A 175 2.89 17.95 -2.78
CA GLN A 175 3.43 16.72 -3.38
C GLN A 175 3.56 15.60 -2.33
N THR A 176 4.02 15.93 -1.12
CA THR A 176 4.07 14.98 0.01
C THR A 176 2.67 14.55 0.47
N ALA A 177 1.67 15.44 0.47
CA ALA A 177 0.29 15.08 0.79
C ALA A 177 -0.34 14.13 -0.24
N HIS A 178 -0.09 14.33 -1.54
CA HIS A 178 -0.46 13.35 -2.56
C HIS A 178 0.30 12.02 -2.39
N ALA A 179 1.56 12.03 -1.96
CA ALA A 179 2.30 10.81 -1.63
C ALA A 179 1.65 10.04 -0.48
N TYR A 180 1.16 10.72 0.58
CA TYR A 180 0.31 10.12 1.61
C TYR A 180 -0.98 9.51 1.05
N ARG A 181 -1.66 10.20 0.12
CA ARG A 181 -2.89 9.69 -0.53
C ARG A 181 -2.63 8.37 -1.25
N TRP A 182 -1.61 8.32 -2.11
CA TRP A 182 -1.29 7.10 -2.87
C TRP A 182 -0.71 5.98 -1.99
N ALA A 183 0.09 6.29 -0.95
CA ALA A 183 0.57 5.30 0.00
C ALA A 183 -0.58 4.68 0.83
N THR A 184 -1.60 5.47 1.16
CA THR A 184 -2.81 4.99 1.85
C THR A 184 -3.62 4.04 0.94
N LEU A 185 -3.76 4.36 -0.35
CA LEU A 185 -4.42 3.49 -1.34
C LEU A 185 -3.63 2.19 -1.57
N LEU A 186 -2.29 2.26 -1.63
CA LEU A 186 -1.41 1.10 -1.70
C LEU A 186 -1.58 0.19 -0.48
N TYR A 187 -1.52 0.73 0.74
CA TYR A 187 -1.65 -0.07 1.96
C TYR A 187 -3.04 -0.69 2.12
N LEU A 188 -4.09 0.02 1.70
CA LEU A 188 -5.44 -0.52 1.62
C LEU A 188 -5.55 -1.66 0.59
N HIS A 189 -4.86 -1.56 -0.55
CA HIS A 189 -4.84 -2.64 -1.56
C HIS A 189 -4.06 -3.87 -1.08
N GLN A 190 -2.90 -3.68 -0.44
CA GLN A 190 -2.14 -4.73 0.24
C GLN A 190 -2.95 -5.45 1.33
N ALA A 191 -4.00 -4.81 1.87
CA ALA A 191 -4.89 -5.39 2.88
C ALA A 191 -6.14 -6.07 2.30
N VAL A 192 -6.70 -5.50 1.21
CA VAL A 192 -7.91 -6.01 0.56
C VAL A 192 -7.67 -6.16 -0.95
N PRO A 193 -6.94 -7.21 -1.40
CA PRO A 193 -6.70 -7.49 -2.82
C PRO A 193 -7.98 -7.79 -3.62
N GLU A 194 -9.12 -8.00 -2.94
CA GLU A 194 -10.42 -8.20 -3.56
C GLU A 194 -11.09 -6.90 -4.05
N MET A 195 -10.54 -5.72 -3.70
CA MET A 195 -11.08 -4.43 -4.14
C MET A 195 -10.56 -4.04 -5.53
N PRO A 196 -11.39 -3.46 -6.43
CA PRO A 196 -10.93 -2.97 -7.72
C PRO A 196 -9.90 -1.84 -7.56
N SER A 197 -8.64 -2.12 -7.92
CA SER A 197 -7.50 -1.24 -7.72
C SER A 197 -6.43 -1.46 -8.80
N GLU A 198 -5.51 -0.52 -8.93
CA GLU A 198 -4.33 -0.65 -9.79
C GLU A 198 -3.23 -1.49 -9.11
N PRO A 199 -2.29 -2.09 -9.88
CA PRO A 199 -1.21 -2.91 -9.32
C PRO A 199 -0.42 -2.18 -8.22
N ALA A 200 0.00 -2.92 -7.20
CA ALA A 200 0.75 -2.37 -6.06
C ALA A 200 2.01 -1.62 -6.50
N SER A 201 2.70 -2.13 -7.53
CA SER A 201 3.86 -1.51 -8.16
C SER A 201 3.57 -0.14 -8.79
N GLU A 202 2.45 0.03 -9.50
CA GLU A 202 2.08 1.32 -10.10
C GLU A 202 1.63 2.34 -9.04
N LEU A 203 0.93 1.88 -7.99
CA LEU A 203 0.59 2.72 -6.84
C LEU A 203 1.86 3.19 -6.10
N ALA A 204 2.81 2.29 -5.86
CA ALA A 204 4.11 2.61 -5.26
C ALA A 204 4.93 3.57 -6.14
N LYS A 205 4.98 3.32 -7.45
CA LYS A 205 5.70 4.17 -8.41
C LYS A 205 5.17 5.60 -8.42
N ARG A 206 3.86 5.82 -8.30
CA ARG A 206 3.28 7.17 -8.11
C ARG A 206 3.76 7.85 -6.83
N VAL A 207 3.80 7.13 -5.71
CA VAL A 207 4.36 7.65 -4.46
C VAL A 207 5.82 8.06 -4.64
N LEU A 208 6.66 7.18 -5.20
CA LEU A 208 8.09 7.46 -5.42
C LEU A 208 8.31 8.66 -6.35
N ILE A 209 7.54 8.79 -7.44
CA ILE A 209 7.60 9.95 -8.35
C ILE A 209 7.25 11.26 -7.61
N LEU A 210 6.18 11.27 -6.82
CA LEU A 210 5.78 12.45 -6.04
C LEU A 210 6.85 12.86 -5.02
N LEU A 211 7.42 11.89 -4.29
CA LEU A 211 8.53 12.13 -3.36
C LEU A 211 9.82 12.57 -4.09
N ALA A 212 10.03 12.16 -5.34
CA ALA A 212 11.15 12.59 -6.17
C ALA A 212 11.04 14.05 -6.64
N THR A 213 9.84 14.63 -6.73
CA THR A 213 9.69 16.08 -7.00
C THR A 213 10.19 16.95 -5.85
N VAL A 214 10.23 16.44 -4.62
CA VAL A 214 10.64 17.19 -3.43
C VAL A 214 12.17 17.15 -3.29
N PRO A 215 12.87 18.29 -3.25
CA PRO A 215 14.32 18.32 -3.11
C PRO A 215 14.75 17.89 -1.69
N PRO A 216 15.87 17.16 -1.52
CA PRO A 216 16.43 16.83 -0.20
C PRO A 216 16.84 18.03 0.67
N SER A 217 16.73 19.25 0.15
CA SER A 217 16.90 20.50 0.89
C SER A 217 15.71 20.83 1.80
N SER A 218 14.49 20.41 1.46
CA SER A 218 13.26 20.86 2.14
C SER A 218 13.03 20.17 3.48
N ARG A 219 12.61 20.94 4.51
CA ARG A 219 12.11 20.41 5.80
C ARG A 219 11.02 19.35 5.60
N THR A 220 10.17 19.45 4.58
CA THR A 220 9.12 18.44 4.26
C THR A 220 9.64 17.00 4.08
N THR A 221 10.92 16.82 3.76
CA THR A 221 11.60 15.51 3.69
C THR A 221 11.35 14.66 4.95
N ILE A 222 11.29 15.30 6.14
CA ILE A 222 11.16 14.60 7.43
C ILE A 222 9.80 13.91 7.62
N ILE A 223 8.73 14.42 6.99
CA ILE A 223 7.38 13.84 7.09
C ILE A 223 7.09 12.78 6.00
N GLN A 224 8.05 12.47 5.14
CA GLN A 224 7.91 11.49 4.04
C GLN A 224 8.02 10.02 4.49
N MET A 225 8.26 9.77 5.78
CA MET A 225 8.66 8.47 6.33
C MET A 225 7.66 7.34 6.03
N PHE A 226 6.35 7.54 6.26
CA PHE A 226 5.34 6.52 5.98
C PHE A 226 5.18 6.25 4.47
N PRO A 227 4.97 7.27 3.60
CA PRO A 227 4.92 7.06 2.16
C PRO A 227 6.15 6.34 1.60
N LEU A 228 7.36 6.73 2.05
CA LEU A 228 8.61 6.13 1.61
C LEU A 228 8.78 4.68 2.10
N LEU A 229 8.32 4.34 3.31
CA LEU A 229 8.31 2.95 3.79
C LEU A 229 7.33 2.10 2.96
N ALA A 230 6.09 2.56 2.79
CA ALA A 230 5.04 1.81 2.13
C ALA A 230 5.36 1.53 0.65
N ALA A 231 5.85 2.53 -0.09
CA ALA A 231 6.20 2.40 -1.49
C ALA A 231 7.61 1.85 -1.72
N GLY A 232 8.58 2.19 -0.86
CA GLY A 232 9.96 1.69 -0.99
C GLY A 232 10.06 0.18 -0.81
N CYS A 233 9.18 -0.43 -0.01
CA CYS A 233 9.07 -1.89 0.11
C CYS A 233 8.53 -2.58 -1.16
N GLU A 234 7.93 -1.84 -2.09
CA GLU A 234 7.46 -2.32 -3.40
C GLU A 234 8.44 -1.96 -4.55
N ALA A 235 9.62 -1.42 -4.24
CA ALA A 235 10.66 -1.13 -5.22
C ALA A 235 11.35 -2.42 -5.70
N ASP A 236 10.99 -2.91 -6.89
CA ASP A 236 11.57 -4.10 -7.51
C ASP A 236 12.78 -3.80 -8.43
N GLN A 237 12.94 -2.56 -8.93
CA GLN A 237 14.08 -2.18 -9.78
C GLN A 237 15.24 -1.62 -8.95
N GLU A 238 16.48 -1.95 -9.35
CA GLU A 238 17.68 -1.50 -8.64
C GLU A 238 17.84 0.03 -8.61
N GLU A 239 17.40 0.73 -9.66
CA GLU A 239 17.37 2.20 -9.71
C GLU A 239 16.41 2.79 -8.66
N ASP A 240 15.19 2.22 -8.56
CA ASP A 240 14.20 2.61 -7.53
C ASP A 240 14.73 2.31 -6.12
N ARG A 241 15.35 1.14 -5.90
CA ARG A 241 15.96 0.74 -4.61
C ARG A 241 17.11 1.66 -4.20
N GLN A 242 17.97 2.04 -5.15
CA GLN A 242 19.06 2.99 -4.91
C GLN A 242 18.53 4.40 -4.63
N TRP A 243 17.48 4.84 -5.34
CA TRP A 243 16.80 6.11 -5.05
C TRP A 243 16.17 6.12 -3.65
N VAL A 244 15.45 5.06 -3.27
CA VAL A 244 14.86 4.89 -1.93
C VAL A 244 15.94 4.92 -0.85
N SER A 245 17.05 4.20 -1.05
CA SER A 245 18.20 4.19 -0.13
C SER A 245 18.83 5.58 0.04
N ASN A 246 18.99 6.32 -1.07
CA ASN A 246 19.50 7.69 -1.04
C ASN A 246 18.53 8.65 -0.32
N ARG A 247 17.21 8.50 -0.54
CA ARG A 247 16.18 9.31 0.12
C ARG A 247 16.13 9.05 1.62
N TRP A 248 16.21 7.79 2.06
CA TRP A 248 16.32 7.46 3.49
C TRP A 248 17.59 8.05 4.12
N THR A 249 18.73 7.98 3.42
CA THR A 249 19.98 8.58 3.89
C THR A 249 19.84 10.10 4.08
N ALA A 250 19.13 10.79 3.17
CA ALA A 250 18.85 12.22 3.26
C ALA A 250 17.82 12.59 4.35
N ILE A 251 16.97 11.65 4.79
CA ILE A 251 16.14 11.82 5.99
C ILE A 251 17.00 11.63 7.25
N GLN A 252 17.86 10.61 7.28
CA GLN A 252 18.75 10.30 8.40
C GLN A 252 19.75 11.43 8.72
N THR A 253 20.29 12.12 7.71
CA THR A 253 21.18 13.26 7.93
C THR A 253 20.48 14.52 8.45
N ARG A 254 19.16 14.60 8.34
CA ARG A 254 18.33 15.69 8.87
C ARG A 254 17.75 15.41 10.25
N VAL A 255 17.40 14.15 10.50
CA VAL A 255 16.69 13.72 11.70
C VAL A 255 17.59 12.75 12.44
N MET A 256 18.26 13.21 13.49
CA MET A 256 19.26 12.45 14.26
C MET A 256 18.65 11.37 15.18
N LEU A 257 17.75 10.55 14.63
CA LEU A 257 17.02 9.53 15.37
C LEU A 257 17.38 8.12 14.89
N GLY A 258 17.82 7.27 15.83
CA GLY A 258 18.00 5.83 15.64
C GLY A 258 16.69 5.03 15.46
N SER A 259 15.60 5.71 15.07
CA SER A 259 14.41 5.14 14.46
C SER A 259 14.61 4.90 12.96
N ILE A 260 15.39 5.74 12.27
CA ILE A 260 15.49 5.74 10.81
C ILE A 260 16.35 4.58 10.29
N ASP A 261 17.44 4.24 10.98
CA ASP A 261 18.22 3.03 10.70
C ASP A 261 17.33 1.78 10.61
N ARG A 262 16.32 1.69 11.49
CA ARG A 262 15.39 0.56 11.53
C ARG A 262 14.40 0.55 10.37
N CYS A 263 13.97 1.71 9.90
CA CYS A 263 13.18 1.80 8.66
C CYS A 263 13.99 1.33 7.46
N ILE A 264 15.27 1.71 7.39
CA ILE A 264 16.20 1.28 6.35
C ILE A 264 16.42 -0.24 6.40
N ASP A 265 16.65 -0.80 7.59
CA ASP A 265 16.84 -2.25 7.79
C ASP A 265 15.59 -3.06 7.40
N VAL A 266 14.39 -2.59 7.77
CA VAL A 266 13.12 -3.24 7.40
C VAL A 266 12.92 -3.23 5.88
N VAL A 267 13.20 -2.12 5.19
CA VAL A 267 13.11 -2.02 3.73
C VAL A 267 14.08 -3.00 3.06
N ARG A 268 15.34 -3.06 3.52
CA ARG A 268 16.36 -3.98 3.00
C ARG A 268 16.02 -5.46 3.25
N GLU A 269 15.47 -5.80 4.40
CA GLU A 269 15.01 -7.15 4.72
C GLU A 269 13.82 -7.55 3.82
N VAL A 270 12.87 -6.65 3.59
CA VAL A 270 11.75 -6.89 2.66
C VAL A 270 12.24 -7.18 1.24
N TRP A 271 13.18 -6.38 0.71
CA TRP A 271 13.83 -6.66 -0.57
C TRP A 271 14.51 -8.03 -0.57
N THR A 272 15.34 -8.31 0.45
CA THR A 272 16.07 -9.58 0.60
C THR A 272 15.13 -10.80 0.61
N ARG A 273 14.00 -10.72 1.33
CA ARG A 273 12.98 -11.77 1.38
C ARG A 273 12.28 -11.96 0.04
N ARG A 274 11.89 -10.86 -0.63
CA ARG A 274 11.21 -10.87 -1.93
C ARG A 274 12.10 -11.48 -3.02
N ASP A 275 13.37 -11.09 -3.06
CA ASP A 275 14.35 -11.60 -4.03
C ASP A 275 14.58 -13.10 -3.84
N ALA A 276 14.71 -13.57 -2.59
CA ALA A 276 14.83 -14.98 -2.27
C ALA A 276 13.58 -15.79 -2.64
N PHE A 277 12.39 -15.21 -2.44
CA PHE A 277 11.11 -15.83 -2.81
C PHE A 277 10.95 -15.98 -4.33
N GLU A 278 11.19 -14.90 -5.09
CA GLU A 278 11.12 -14.92 -6.55
C GLU A 278 12.19 -15.85 -7.15
N ALA A 279 13.40 -15.89 -6.59
CA ALA A 279 14.46 -16.82 -7.03
C ALA A 279 14.07 -18.30 -6.84
N GLU A 280 13.47 -18.69 -5.72
CA GLU A 280 12.99 -20.06 -5.51
C GLU A 280 11.73 -20.36 -6.35
N LYS A 281 10.84 -19.39 -6.58
CA LYS A 281 9.70 -19.47 -7.51
C LYS A 281 10.18 -19.75 -8.94
N GLN A 282 11.18 -19.03 -9.44
CA GLN A 282 11.84 -19.30 -10.73
C GLN A 282 12.49 -20.69 -10.77
N ARG A 283 13.22 -21.10 -9.71
CA ARG A 283 13.83 -22.44 -9.62
C ARG A 283 12.79 -23.57 -9.64
N ARG A 284 11.62 -23.38 -9.02
CA ARG A 284 10.49 -24.33 -9.08
C ARG A 284 9.92 -24.43 -10.49
N GLN A 285 9.72 -23.31 -11.18
CA GLN A 285 9.26 -23.29 -12.58
C GLN A 285 10.25 -24.02 -13.50
N ALA A 286 11.55 -23.73 -13.40
CA ALA A 286 12.59 -24.39 -14.19
C ALA A 286 12.64 -25.93 -13.96
N ARG A 287 12.51 -26.38 -12.70
CA ARG A 287 12.43 -27.81 -12.34
C ARG A 287 11.20 -28.50 -12.96
N THR A 288 10.06 -27.81 -13.05
CA THR A 288 8.84 -28.35 -13.66
C THR A 288 8.97 -28.43 -15.18
N ALA A 289 9.47 -27.36 -15.83
CA ALA A 289 9.73 -27.35 -17.27
C ALA A 289 10.71 -28.46 -17.71
N GLY A 290 11.79 -28.67 -16.93
CA GLY A 290 12.76 -29.72 -17.19
C GLY A 290 12.21 -31.16 -17.14
N ARG A 291 11.12 -31.40 -16.41
CA ARG A 291 10.44 -32.72 -16.36
C ARG A 291 9.58 -32.98 -17.60
N SER A 292 8.95 -31.97 -18.18
CA SER A 292 8.09 -32.14 -19.37
C SER A 292 8.88 -32.63 -20.59
N ASN A 293 10.17 -32.29 -20.70
CA ASN A 293 11.03 -32.73 -21.81
C ASN A 293 11.65 -34.13 -21.60
N SER A 294 11.41 -34.82 -20.48
CA SER A 294 12.04 -36.14 -20.19
C SER A 294 11.17 -37.35 -20.56
N HIS A 295 10.33 -37.26 -21.60
CA HIS A 295 9.44 -38.34 -22.05
C HIS A 295 9.47 -38.57 -23.57
N ALA A 296 10.68 -38.58 -24.16
CA ALA A 296 10.90 -38.94 -25.57
C ALA A 296 12.25 -39.65 -25.81
N ILE A 297 12.47 -40.79 -25.14
CA ILE A 297 13.48 -41.78 -25.57
C ILE A 297 12.76 -43.10 -25.86
N PRO A 298 12.49 -43.42 -27.14
CA PRO A 298 12.08 -44.76 -27.52
C PRO A 298 13.17 -45.76 -27.12
N ARG A 299 12.81 -46.79 -26.36
CA ARG A 299 13.73 -47.92 -26.11
C ARG A 299 13.79 -48.76 -27.37
N ASP A 300 14.95 -48.73 -28.02
CA ASP A 300 15.22 -49.55 -29.21
C ASP A 300 15.12 -51.04 -28.86
N MET A 301 14.21 -51.76 -29.54
CA MET A 301 14.09 -53.21 -29.43
C MET A 301 14.99 -53.85 -30.49
N GLY A 302 16.26 -54.04 -30.14
CA GLY A 302 17.26 -54.57 -31.07
C GLY A 302 16.88 -55.92 -31.67
N ARG A 303 17.06 -56.07 -32.99
CA ARG A 303 16.98 -57.35 -33.69
C ARG A 303 17.87 -57.38 -34.93
N ASP A 304 19.00 -58.05 -34.78
CA ASP A 304 19.97 -58.40 -35.83
C ASP A 304 20.05 -59.94 -35.96
N PRO A 305 20.58 -60.49 -37.07
CA PRO A 305 20.37 -60.09 -38.46
C PRO A 305 20.06 -61.33 -39.37
N LEU A 306 19.91 -61.14 -40.69
CA LEU A 306 20.63 -61.89 -41.76
C LEU A 306 19.89 -61.98 -43.14
N SER A 307 20.73 -61.90 -44.18
CA SER A 307 20.66 -62.56 -45.50
C SER A 307 19.45 -62.41 -46.48
N PHE A 308 19.66 -61.51 -47.46
CA PHE A 308 20.03 -61.84 -48.87
C PHE A 308 18.99 -62.36 -49.90
N SER A 309 18.79 -61.51 -50.93
CA SER A 309 18.42 -61.82 -52.34
C SER A 309 16.98 -62.23 -52.71
N GLY A 310 16.53 -61.75 -53.87
CA GLY A 310 15.22 -62.04 -54.48
C GLY A 310 14.74 -60.92 -55.41
N SER A 311 14.99 -61.03 -56.71
CA SER A 311 14.48 -60.10 -57.75
C SER A 311 13.42 -60.81 -58.60
N ILE A 312 12.35 -60.11 -59.03
CA ILE A 312 11.74 -60.19 -60.39
C ILE A 312 10.50 -59.27 -60.57
N LEU A 313 10.35 -58.81 -61.82
CA LEU A 313 9.27 -58.14 -62.58
C LEU A 313 7.81 -58.13 -62.04
N GLY A 314 7.03 -57.11 -62.44
CA GLY A 314 5.56 -57.07 -62.24
C GLY A 314 4.82 -55.78 -62.69
N GLU A 315 4.60 -55.66 -64.00
CA GLU A 315 3.81 -54.72 -64.83
C GLU A 315 2.81 -53.66 -64.26
N ARG A 316 2.67 -52.58 -65.06
CA ARG A 316 1.63 -51.51 -65.10
C ARG A 316 0.37 -52.04 -65.84
N PRO A 317 -0.85 -51.39 -65.88
CA PRO A 317 -0.99 -49.99 -66.36
C PRO A 317 -2.24 -49.11 -65.99
N SER A 318 -2.02 -47.78 -66.06
CA SER A 318 -2.80 -46.71 -66.75
C SER A 318 -4.30 -46.38 -66.53
N ASN A 319 -4.51 -45.04 -66.45
CA ASN A 319 -5.64 -44.21 -66.95
C ASN A 319 -7.01 -44.31 -66.21
N TYR A 320 -7.89 -43.29 -66.21
CA TYR A 320 -7.99 -42.00 -66.94
C TYR A 320 -8.07 -40.80 -65.95
N ASN A 321 -7.62 -39.56 -66.22
CA ASN A 321 -8.09 -38.53 -67.18
C ASN A 321 -9.56 -38.07 -66.95
N ASN A 322 -9.96 -36.78 -66.92
CA ASN A 322 -9.24 -35.48 -66.86
C ASN A 322 -10.21 -34.30 -66.53
N ASN A 323 -9.70 -33.05 -66.50
CA ASN A 323 -10.37 -31.73 -66.71
C ASN A 323 -11.09 -30.99 -65.56
N ASN A 324 -10.42 -29.95 -65.02
CA ASN A 324 -10.68 -28.49 -65.21
C ASN A 324 -12.15 -27.96 -65.20
N ILE A 325 -12.62 -27.00 -64.38
CA ILE A 325 -12.18 -25.64 -63.89
C ILE A 325 -13.13 -24.53 -64.47
N TYR A 326 -13.37 -23.44 -63.71
CA TYR A 326 -14.23 -22.24 -63.97
C TYR A 326 -15.77 -22.45 -63.74
N ASP A 327 -16.60 -21.48 -63.28
CA ASP A 327 -16.38 -20.09 -62.80
C ASP A 327 -17.50 -19.58 -61.84
N LYS A 328 -17.24 -18.45 -61.15
CA LYS A 328 -18.13 -17.40 -60.54
C LYS A 328 -19.54 -17.67 -59.94
N ASP A 329 -19.67 -17.18 -58.70
CA ASP A 329 -20.86 -16.64 -57.99
C ASP A 329 -21.41 -15.35 -58.71
N PRO A 330 -22.72 -14.96 -58.62
CA PRO A 330 -23.14 -14.03 -57.53
C PRO A 330 -24.64 -14.01 -57.09
N ARG A 331 -24.87 -13.97 -55.76
CA ARG A 331 -25.82 -13.09 -55.00
C ARG A 331 -27.34 -12.99 -55.37
N ARG A 332 -28.24 -13.33 -54.42
CA ARG A 332 -29.20 -12.39 -53.73
C ARG A 332 -30.20 -13.04 -52.72
N ARG A 333 -30.46 -12.33 -51.60
CA ARG A 333 -31.74 -12.01 -50.88
C ARG A 333 -32.94 -13.01 -50.87
N SER A 334 -33.78 -13.15 -49.81
CA SER A 334 -33.85 -12.59 -48.42
C SER A 334 -35.14 -13.07 -47.67
N ILE A 335 -35.26 -12.77 -46.35
CA ILE A 335 -36.49 -12.68 -45.48
C ILE A 335 -36.80 -13.88 -44.53
N ALA A 336 -37.03 -13.53 -43.23
CA ALA A 336 -37.89 -14.05 -42.12
C ALA A 336 -38.58 -15.45 -42.18
N GLU A 337 -39.06 -16.14 -41.11
CA GLU A 337 -38.97 -16.15 -39.61
C GLU A 337 -39.67 -17.48 -39.11
N GLU A 338 -39.82 -17.92 -37.84
CA GLU A 338 -39.60 -17.39 -36.47
C GLU A 338 -39.29 -18.57 -35.46
N ARG A 339 -39.40 -18.31 -34.14
CA ARG A 339 -39.63 -19.23 -32.98
C ARG A 339 -39.54 -20.77 -33.13
N ALA A 340 -38.68 -21.41 -32.31
CA ALA A 340 -39.06 -22.19 -31.09
C ALA A 340 -37.88 -23.02 -30.49
N VAL A 341 -38.03 -23.51 -29.25
CA VAL A 341 -37.03 -24.26 -28.44
C VAL A 341 -37.77 -25.34 -27.60
N PRO A 342 -37.12 -26.29 -26.87
CA PRO A 342 -35.72 -26.78 -26.92
C PRO A 342 -35.58 -28.34 -26.92
N SER A 343 -34.36 -28.88 -27.11
CA SER A 343 -33.95 -30.15 -26.44
C SER A 343 -32.43 -30.49 -26.44
N ARG A 344 -31.87 -30.52 -25.23
CA ARG A 344 -31.09 -31.64 -24.64
C ARG A 344 -29.88 -32.25 -25.39
N ALA A 345 -28.72 -31.61 -25.18
CA ALA A 345 -27.41 -32.19 -24.84
C ALA A 345 -26.75 -33.31 -25.68
N SER A 346 -25.53 -33.05 -26.15
CA SER A 346 -24.38 -33.95 -25.92
C SER A 346 -23.04 -33.20 -25.97
N ALA A 347 -21.96 -33.90 -25.60
CA ALA A 347 -20.60 -33.42 -25.32
C ALA A 347 -19.96 -32.50 -26.38
N GLY A 348 -19.30 -31.44 -25.91
CA GLY A 348 -18.37 -30.60 -26.67
C GLY A 348 -17.22 -30.13 -25.77
N ASN A 349 -16.09 -30.84 -25.81
CA ASN A 349 -14.97 -30.64 -24.88
C ASN A 349 -14.08 -29.47 -25.31
N HIS A 350 -14.58 -28.24 -25.17
CA HIS A 350 -13.85 -27.03 -25.55
C HIS A 350 -12.95 -26.54 -24.42
N GLN A 351 -11.64 -26.46 -24.72
CA GLN A 351 -10.65 -25.81 -23.88
C GLN A 351 -11.05 -24.34 -23.68
N ARG A 352 -11.63 -24.00 -22.52
CA ARG A 352 -11.64 -22.61 -22.07
C ARG A 352 -10.22 -22.24 -21.70
N SER A 353 -9.54 -21.62 -22.67
CA SER A 353 -8.34 -20.83 -22.43
C SER A 353 -8.56 -19.98 -21.18
N LEU A 354 -7.58 -19.97 -20.28
CA LEU A 354 -7.63 -19.14 -19.08
C LEU A 354 -7.59 -17.68 -19.54
N THR A 355 -8.76 -17.04 -19.57
CA THR A 355 -8.86 -15.58 -19.53
C THR A 355 -8.26 -15.14 -18.21
N ALA A 356 -6.98 -14.77 -18.23
CA ALA A 356 -6.32 -14.16 -17.09
C ALA A 356 -7.19 -12.98 -16.63
N SER A 357 -7.49 -12.92 -15.33
CA SER A 357 -8.16 -11.75 -14.77
C SER A 357 -7.25 -10.55 -15.00
N PRO A 358 -7.76 -9.40 -15.48
CA PRO A 358 -6.97 -8.17 -15.56
C PRO A 358 -6.69 -7.57 -14.18
N LEU A 359 -7.22 -8.17 -13.11
CA LEU A 359 -6.79 -7.95 -11.73
C LEU A 359 -5.59 -8.87 -11.46
N GLU A 360 -4.39 -8.29 -11.43
CA GLU A 360 -3.20 -8.94 -10.90
C GLU A 360 -3.31 -8.99 -9.37
N ASN A 361 -4.05 -9.99 -8.86
CA ASN A 361 -4.27 -10.19 -7.44
C ASN A 361 -2.92 -10.28 -6.71
N ILE A 362 -2.70 -9.37 -5.75
CA ILE A 362 -1.49 -9.34 -4.92
C ILE A 362 -1.24 -10.73 -4.31
N GLU A 363 -0.06 -11.30 -4.55
CA GLU A 363 0.32 -12.60 -4.00
C GLU A 363 0.19 -12.57 -2.47
N PHE A 364 -0.43 -13.60 -1.87
CA PHE A 364 -0.75 -13.64 -0.43
C PHE A 364 0.44 -13.23 0.46
N GLU A 365 1.64 -13.70 0.13
CA GLU A 365 2.87 -13.41 0.85
C GLU A 365 3.28 -11.92 0.84
N LYS A 366 2.82 -11.14 -0.14
CA LYS A 366 3.04 -9.69 -0.26
C LYS A 366 1.89 -8.85 0.36
N THR A 367 0.82 -9.49 0.84
CA THR A 367 -0.29 -8.81 1.54
C THR A 367 0.07 -8.49 3.00
N VAL A 368 -0.74 -7.68 3.69
CA VAL A 368 -0.57 -7.40 5.14
C VAL A 368 -0.63 -8.63 6.06
N ARG A 369 -1.06 -9.79 5.54
CA ARG A 369 -1.06 -11.09 6.24
C ARG A 369 0.16 -11.97 5.90
N GLY A 370 0.94 -11.59 4.88
CA GLY A 370 2.02 -12.39 4.30
C GLY A 370 3.42 -12.08 4.87
N SER A 371 4.36 -13.01 4.67
CA SER A 371 5.71 -12.96 5.26
C SER A 371 6.68 -11.97 4.60
N LEU A 372 6.32 -11.42 3.43
CA LEU A 372 7.11 -10.50 2.61
C LEU A 372 6.62 -9.03 2.70
N HIS A 373 5.73 -8.74 3.66
CA HIS A 373 5.21 -7.41 3.93
C HIS A 373 5.91 -6.78 5.15
N TRP A 374 6.28 -5.50 5.02
CA TRP A 374 7.12 -4.78 5.99
C TRP A 374 6.57 -4.80 7.42
N VAL A 375 5.25 -4.78 7.57
CA VAL A 375 4.55 -4.87 8.85
C VAL A 375 4.90 -6.16 9.60
N ASN A 376 4.99 -7.29 8.90
CA ASN A 376 5.22 -8.59 9.53
C ASN A 376 6.71 -8.83 9.79
N VAL A 377 7.60 -8.24 8.98
CA VAL A 377 9.04 -8.10 9.31
C VAL A 377 9.22 -7.33 10.63
N MET A 378 8.55 -6.19 10.78
CA MET A 378 8.55 -5.41 12.04
C MET A 378 7.98 -6.21 13.22
N GLN A 379 7.01 -7.10 12.97
CA GLN A 379 6.43 -7.97 14.00
C GLN A 379 7.39 -9.08 14.44
N GLU A 380 8.04 -9.78 13.50
CA GLU A 380 9.01 -10.85 13.78
C GLU A 380 10.22 -10.35 14.56
N TRP A 381 10.78 -9.19 14.19
CA TRP A 381 11.86 -8.55 14.93
C TRP A 381 11.39 -7.94 16.27
N GLY A 382 10.08 -7.97 16.53
CA GLY A 382 9.47 -7.41 17.73
C GLY A 382 9.67 -5.91 17.83
N TRP A 383 9.64 -5.18 16.72
CA TRP A 383 9.71 -3.71 16.68
C TRP A 383 8.31 -3.07 16.52
N GLU A 384 7.33 -3.83 16.04
CA GLU A 384 5.92 -3.43 15.95
C GLU A 384 5.41 -2.75 17.25
N GLY A 385 4.78 -1.58 17.11
CA GLY A 385 4.20 -0.80 18.21
C GLY A 385 5.14 -0.24 19.28
N LYS A 386 6.46 -0.49 19.26
CA LYS A 386 7.34 -0.12 20.40
C LYS A 386 7.82 1.33 20.42
N ARG A 387 7.78 2.05 19.28
CA ARG A 387 8.01 3.50 19.17
C ARG A 387 7.18 4.09 18.05
N LEU A 388 6.97 5.40 18.07
CA LEU A 388 6.45 6.18 16.95
C LEU A 388 7.64 6.55 16.04
N TRP A 389 7.93 5.69 15.08
CA TRP A 389 9.17 5.75 14.29
C TRP A 389 9.33 7.03 13.44
N PHE A 390 8.23 7.71 13.11
CA PHE A 390 8.17 8.75 12.08
C PHE A 390 8.21 10.20 12.58
N LEU A 391 8.37 10.44 13.89
CA LEU A 391 8.45 11.81 14.39
C LEU A 391 9.76 12.48 13.99
N PRO A 392 9.73 13.70 13.43
CA PRO A 392 10.91 14.54 13.39
C PRO A 392 11.28 15.03 14.80
N CYS A 393 12.54 15.43 14.99
CA CYS A 393 12.83 16.45 15.98
C CYS A 393 12.37 17.78 15.39
N LEU A 394 11.54 18.53 16.10
CA LEU A 394 11.30 19.94 15.83
C LEU A 394 12.34 20.70 16.65
N ASP A 395 13.50 20.91 16.06
CA ASP A 395 14.52 21.80 16.63
C ASP A 395 14.11 23.25 16.32
N ASP A 396 13.93 24.05 17.38
CA ASP A 396 13.65 25.49 17.28
C ASP A 396 14.93 26.25 16.89
N ASP A 397 15.03 26.63 15.61
CA ASP A 397 16.02 27.53 14.97
C ASP A 397 15.28 28.52 14.05
#